data_AF-A0A6L4ZKI0-F1
#
_entry.id   AF-A0A6L4ZKI0-F1
#
_cell.length_a   1.000
_cell.length_b   1.000
_cell.length_c   1.000
_cell.angle_alpha   90.00
_cell.angle_beta   90.00
_cell.angle_gamma   90.00
#
_symmetry.space_group_name_H-M   'P 1'
#
loop_
_entity.id
_entity.type
_entity.pdbx_description
1 polymer ?
#
loop_
_entity_poly.entity_id
_entity_poly.type
_entity_poly.pdbx_seq_one_letter_code
_entity_poly.pdbx_strand_id
1 'polypeptide(L)'
;MMVLFLILLPFQEKKSEKIQSTKYQGVRIILKGNFDKIPVHIQIDFGFGDIVTPKPNWIDYPQLLNFGIPHLQVYTPESLIAEKYHAIVYLGQYNTRVKDFYDIYLLAQNNTFNGEILSTAISATFHNRSTIIPDNIPLAFLQDFYQDKEKLNLWKAFLEKSNLVYIDFDQVTQLLVKFLMPLSLALSANKPFRLNWSSNAQWH
;
A
#
# COMPACT_ATOMS: atom_id res chain seq x y z
N MET A 1 7.49 15.80 0.38
CA MET A 1 7.25 16.99 -0.46
C MET A 1 6.34 16.57 -1.61
N MET A 2 5.02 16.60 -1.39
CA MET A 2 4.00 16.10 -2.32
C MET A 2 2.80 17.08 -2.37
N VAL A 3 3.07 18.38 -2.59
CA VAL A 3 2.01 19.42 -2.50
C VAL A 3 1.99 20.40 -3.66
N LEU A 4 2.94 20.38 -4.60
CA LEU A 4 3.03 21.51 -5.53
C LEU A 4 2.01 21.50 -6.69
N PHE A 5 1.31 20.41 -6.99
CA PHE A 5 0.46 20.34 -8.19
C PHE A 5 -1.04 20.58 -7.99
N LEU A 6 -1.56 20.64 -6.76
CA LEU A 6 -2.98 20.87 -6.51
C LEU A 6 -3.40 22.35 -6.50
N ILE A 7 -2.50 23.27 -6.87
CA ILE A 7 -2.71 24.72 -6.77
C ILE A 7 -3.43 25.32 -8.01
N LEU A 8 -3.66 24.56 -9.09
CA LEU A 8 -4.19 25.13 -10.34
C LEU A 8 -5.73 25.11 -10.49
N LEU A 9 -6.49 24.57 -9.53
CA LEU A 9 -7.93 24.75 -9.51
C LEU A 9 -8.30 25.89 -8.55
N PRO A 10 -9.26 26.77 -8.89
CA PRO A 10 -9.70 27.86 -8.02
C PRO A 10 -10.51 27.30 -6.84
N PHE A 11 -9.80 26.77 -5.83
CA PHE A 11 -10.40 26.34 -4.57
C PHE A 11 -10.74 27.56 -3.71
N GLN A 12 -12.01 27.70 -3.36
CA GLN A 12 -12.54 28.83 -2.59
C GLN A 12 -12.34 28.64 -1.08
N GLU A 13 -12.34 27.40 -0.61
CA GLU A 13 -12.13 27.09 0.82
C GLU A 13 -11.04 26.04 1.01
N LYS A 14 -10.16 26.31 1.99
CA LYS A 14 -9.11 25.39 2.45
C LYS A 14 -9.31 25.15 3.93
N LYS A 15 -9.66 23.93 4.32
CA LYS A 15 -9.77 23.52 5.73
C LYS A 15 -8.70 22.47 6.03
N SER A 16 -7.94 22.66 7.09
CA SER A 16 -6.97 21.68 7.59
C SER A 16 -7.44 21.08 8.91
N GLU A 17 -7.40 19.76 9.01
CA GLU A 17 -7.69 19.02 10.23
C GLU A 17 -6.48 18.16 10.60
N LYS A 18 -6.08 18.18 11.88
CA LYS A 18 -5.00 17.32 12.36
C LYS A 18 -5.57 15.91 12.54
N ILE A 19 -4.99 14.92 11.84
CA ILE A 19 -5.30 13.52 12.13
C ILE A 19 -4.38 13.10 13.28
N GLN A 20 -4.95 12.83 14.45
CA GLN A 20 -4.25 12.12 15.52
C GLN A 20 -4.74 10.66 15.51
N SER A 21 -3.91 9.77 14.98
CA SER A 21 -3.95 8.36 15.35
C SER A 21 -2.79 8.11 16.32
N THR A 22 -2.93 7.17 17.25
CA THR A 22 -2.02 6.91 18.38
C THR A 22 -0.54 6.68 18.01
N LYS A 23 -0.19 6.53 16.73
CA LYS A 23 1.21 6.37 16.26
C LYS A 23 1.59 7.15 14.99
N TYR A 24 0.64 7.70 14.24
CA TYR A 24 0.93 8.48 13.03
C TYR A 24 0.45 9.93 13.20
N GLN A 25 1.40 10.85 13.25
CA GLN A 25 1.12 12.27 13.09
C GLN A 25 0.84 12.53 11.61
N GLY A 26 -0.33 13.07 11.30
CA GLY A 26 -0.66 13.44 9.94
C GLY A 26 -1.50 14.70 9.88
N VAL A 27 -1.48 15.34 8.72
CA VAL A 27 -2.34 16.49 8.43
C VAL A 27 -3.28 16.08 7.30
N ARG A 28 -4.58 16.25 7.50
CA ARG A 28 -5.57 16.14 6.44
C ARG A 28 -5.92 17.54 5.96
N ILE A 29 -5.80 17.77 4.67
CA ILE A 29 -6.27 18.98 4.04
C ILE A 29 -7.48 18.62 3.18
N ILE A 30 -8.59 19.30 3.43
CA ILE A 30 -9.79 19.23 2.58
C ILE A 30 -9.84 20.54 1.79
N LEU A 31 -9.70 20.41 0.48
CA LEU A 31 -9.88 21.49 -0.49
C LEU A 31 -11.29 21.41 -1.04
N LYS A 32 -12.04 22.50 -0.93
CA LYS A 32 -13.37 22.62 -1.53
C LYS A 32 -13.34 23.68 -2.61
N GLY A 33 -13.89 23.35 -3.76
CA GLY A 33 -13.96 24.25 -4.90
C GLY A 33 -15.06 23.81 -5.85
N ASN A 34 -15.17 24.50 -6.97
CA ASN A 34 -16.13 24.15 -8.00
C ASN A 34 -15.38 23.88 -9.31
N PHE A 35 -15.80 22.82 -10.01
CA PHE A 35 -15.49 22.63 -11.41
C PHE A 35 -16.68 23.12 -12.22
N ASP A 36 -16.59 24.32 -12.77
CA ASP A 36 -17.73 25.10 -13.27
C ASP A 36 -18.83 25.25 -12.20
N LYS A 37 -20.00 24.62 -12.39
CA LYS A 37 -21.11 24.63 -11.42
C LYS A 37 -21.14 23.41 -10.48
N ILE A 38 -20.19 22.48 -10.64
CA ILE A 38 -20.18 21.21 -9.89
C ILE A 38 -19.26 21.36 -8.68
N PRO A 39 -19.75 21.19 -7.44
CA PRO A 39 -18.89 21.20 -6.26
C PRO A 39 -17.94 20.00 -6.26
N VAL A 40 -16.66 20.26 -6.03
CA VAL A 40 -15.59 19.26 -5.95
C VAL A 40 -14.89 19.37 -4.60
N HIS A 41 -14.70 18.22 -3.96
CA HIS A 41 -13.97 18.08 -2.71
C HIS A 41 -12.73 17.21 -2.93
N ILE A 42 -11.55 17.74 -2.62
CA ILE A 42 -10.30 16.97 -2.65
C ILE A 42 -9.77 16.83 -1.24
N GLN A 43 -9.53 15.60 -0.82
CA GLN A 43 -8.87 15.29 0.45
C GLN A 43 -7.43 14.88 0.19
N ILE A 44 -6.49 15.53 0.87
CA ILE A 44 -5.06 15.24 0.81
C ILE A 44 -4.59 14.85 2.21
N ASP A 45 -4.03 13.66 2.33
CA ASP A 45 -3.50 13.14 3.59
C ASP A 45 -1.97 13.20 3.58
N PHE A 46 -1.41 13.89 4.58
CA PHE A 46 0.03 14.01 4.80
C PHE A 46 0.45 13.07 5.93
N GLY A 47 1.19 12.02 5.58
CA GLY A 47 1.93 11.20 6.54
C GLY A 47 3.34 11.75 6.78
N PHE A 48 3.82 11.67 8.02
CA PHE A 48 5.19 12.07 8.39
C PHE A 48 5.91 10.91 9.07
N GLY A 49 7.24 10.83 8.88
CA GLY A 49 8.12 9.91 9.61
C GLY A 49 8.34 8.54 8.96
N ASP A 50 7.75 8.28 7.79
CA ASP A 50 8.03 7.05 7.03
C ASP A 50 9.28 7.18 6.16
N ILE A 51 10.08 6.11 6.14
CA ILE A 51 11.22 5.94 5.25
C ILE A 51 10.71 5.32 3.95
N VAL A 52 10.99 5.98 2.83
CA VAL A 52 10.68 5.46 1.50
C VAL A 52 11.95 4.89 0.89
N THR A 53 11.95 3.58 0.65
CA THR A 53 13.09 2.85 0.10
C THR A 53 12.59 1.83 -0.92
N PRO A 54 13.06 1.86 -2.17
CA PRO A 54 13.93 2.87 -2.80
C PRO A 54 13.37 4.30 -2.77
N LYS A 55 14.20 5.29 -3.15
CA LYS A 55 13.75 6.69 -3.23
C LYS A 55 12.57 6.81 -4.21
N PRO A 56 11.60 7.71 -3.95
CA PRO A 56 10.50 7.97 -4.86
C PRO A 56 10.97 8.36 -6.28
N ASN A 57 10.23 7.93 -7.29
CA ASN A 57 10.51 8.20 -8.70
C ASN A 57 9.60 9.30 -9.25
N TRP A 58 10.10 10.08 -10.21
CA TRP A 58 9.26 11.02 -10.96
C TRP A 58 8.49 10.29 -12.05
N ILE A 59 7.19 10.60 -12.17
CA ILE A 59 6.35 10.15 -13.27
C ILE A 59 5.61 11.33 -13.90
N ASP A 60 5.27 11.14 -15.17
CA ASP A 60 4.37 11.99 -15.92
C ASP A 60 2.95 11.45 -15.76
N TYR A 61 2.10 12.18 -15.06
CA TYR A 61 0.73 11.76 -14.84
C TYR A 61 -0.12 12.05 -16.08
N PRO A 62 -1.02 11.13 -16.51
CA PRO A 62 -1.87 11.36 -17.67
C PRO A 62 -2.68 12.65 -17.53
N GLN A 63 -2.65 13.50 -18.56
CA GLN A 63 -3.45 14.71 -18.60
C GLN A 63 -4.93 14.33 -18.77
N LEU A 64 -5.77 14.80 -17.85
CA LEU A 64 -7.22 14.75 -18.02
C LEU A 64 -7.74 16.03 -18.70
N LEU A 65 -7.00 17.12 -18.59
CA LEU A 65 -7.34 18.46 -19.07
C LEU A 65 -6.09 19.13 -19.64
N ASN A 66 -6.26 20.09 -20.55
CA ASN A 66 -5.18 20.78 -21.27
C ASN A 66 -4.44 21.83 -20.40
N PHE A 67 -3.96 21.42 -19.22
CA PHE A 67 -3.22 22.27 -18.27
C PHE A 67 -1.72 21.95 -18.19
N GLY A 68 -1.21 21.07 -19.07
CA GLY A 68 0.16 20.57 -19.05
C GLY A 68 0.30 19.27 -18.26
N ILE A 69 1.42 18.54 -18.47
CA ILE A 69 1.67 17.23 -17.85
C ILE A 69 2.05 17.46 -16.39
N PRO A 70 1.30 16.92 -15.40
CA PRO A 70 1.73 16.96 -14.02
C PRO A 70 2.92 16.03 -13.80
N HIS A 71 4.01 16.56 -13.27
CA HIS A 71 5.16 15.77 -12.86
C HIS A 71 5.02 15.43 -11.37
N LEU A 72 4.90 14.14 -11.04
CA LEU A 72 4.63 13.68 -9.69
C LEU A 72 5.76 12.79 -9.18
N GLN A 73 6.17 13.01 -7.94
CA GLN A 73 7.05 12.09 -7.24
C GLN A 73 6.19 11.02 -6.55
N VAL A 74 6.33 9.77 -6.99
CA VAL A 74 5.53 8.64 -6.51
C VAL A 74 6.39 7.59 -5.82
N TYR A 75 5.80 6.90 -4.86
CA TYR A 75 6.44 5.77 -4.19
C TYR A 75 6.66 4.64 -5.17
N THR A 76 7.73 3.89 -4.97
CA THR A 76 7.95 2.70 -5.78
C THR A 76 7.00 1.58 -5.34
N PRO A 77 6.65 0.63 -6.22
CA PRO A 77 5.88 -0.55 -5.86
C PRO A 77 6.45 -1.32 -4.66
N GLU A 78 7.77 -1.38 -4.51
CA GLU A 78 8.44 -2.05 -3.39
C GLU A 78 8.18 -1.36 -2.06
N SER A 79 8.27 -0.03 -2.00
CA SER A 79 7.92 0.74 -0.80
C SER A 79 6.45 0.54 -0.42
N LEU A 80 5.56 0.54 -1.41
CA LEU A 80 4.13 0.32 -1.19
C LEU A 80 3.84 -1.07 -0.62
N ILE A 81 4.48 -2.12 -1.17
CA ILE A 81 4.37 -3.49 -0.66
C ILE A 81 4.94 -3.57 0.76
N ALA A 82 6.10 -2.97 1.02
CA ALA A 82 6.74 -3.00 2.34
C ALA A 82 5.84 -2.39 3.43
N GLU A 83 5.22 -1.24 3.16
CA GLU A 83 4.29 -0.59 4.09
C GLU A 83 3.02 -1.42 4.35
N LYS A 84 2.44 -1.98 3.29
CA LYS A 84 1.23 -2.82 3.39
C LYS A 84 1.53 -4.13 4.12
N TYR A 85 2.65 -4.77 3.80
CA TYR A 85 3.07 -5.98 4.49
C TYR A 85 3.33 -5.72 5.97
N HIS A 86 4.02 -4.62 6.30
CA HIS A 86 4.20 -4.19 7.68
C HIS A 86 2.86 -4.02 8.40
N ALA A 87 1.88 -3.34 7.79
CA ALA A 87 0.56 -3.15 8.37
C ALA A 87 -0.16 -4.49 8.59
N ILE A 88 -0.05 -5.43 7.65
CA ILE A 88 -0.63 -6.77 7.76
C ILE A 88 -0.05 -7.53 8.97
N VAL A 89 1.27 -7.53 9.11
CA VAL A 89 1.96 -8.18 10.22
C VAL A 89 1.63 -7.50 11.55
N TYR A 90 1.72 -6.17 11.59
CA TYR A 90 1.57 -5.39 12.81
C TYR A 90 0.16 -5.46 13.39
N LEU A 91 -0.88 -5.42 12.54
CA LEU A 91 -2.27 -5.47 13.00
C LEU A 91 -2.73 -6.89 13.36
N GLY A 92 -2.12 -7.92 12.78
CA GLY A 92 -2.39 -9.32 13.09
C GLY A 92 -3.89 -9.66 13.05
N GLN A 93 -4.39 -10.30 14.11
CA GLN A 93 -5.81 -10.72 14.23
C GLN A 93 -6.81 -9.55 14.12
N TYR A 94 -6.41 -8.35 14.55
CA TYR A 94 -7.27 -7.16 14.54
C TYR A 94 -7.25 -6.44 13.19
N ASN A 95 -6.58 -6.99 12.18
CA ASN A 95 -6.48 -6.35 10.89
C ASN A 95 -7.85 -6.29 10.18
N THR A 96 -8.34 -5.07 9.94
CA THR A 96 -9.56 -4.79 9.16
C THR A 96 -9.25 -4.21 7.78
N ARG A 97 -7.96 -3.98 7.47
CA ARG A 97 -7.49 -3.40 6.21
C ARG A 97 -7.39 -4.46 5.12
N VAL A 98 -8.50 -5.15 4.84
CA VAL A 98 -8.53 -6.23 3.83
C VAL A 98 -8.09 -5.77 2.43
N LYS A 99 -8.26 -4.48 2.11
CA LYS A 99 -7.77 -3.88 0.85
C LYS A 99 -6.24 -4.00 0.67
N ASP A 100 -5.46 -3.99 1.76
CA ASP A 100 -4.01 -4.06 1.64
C ASP A 100 -3.55 -5.41 1.09
N PHE A 101 -4.34 -6.48 1.32
CA PHE A 101 -4.10 -7.79 0.73
C PHE A 101 -4.31 -7.75 -0.78
N TYR A 102 -5.42 -7.14 -1.21
CA TYR A 102 -5.75 -7.01 -2.63
C TYR A 102 -4.74 -6.14 -3.38
N ASP A 103 -4.30 -5.04 -2.77
CA ASP A 103 -3.31 -4.15 -3.37
C ASP A 103 -1.96 -4.87 -3.58
N ILE A 104 -1.48 -5.65 -2.60
CA ILE A 104 -0.27 -6.47 -2.78
C ILE A 104 -0.51 -7.54 -3.85
N TYR A 105 -1.67 -8.19 -3.86
CA TYR A 105 -2.03 -9.21 -4.85
C TYR A 105 -1.97 -8.64 -6.27
N LEU A 106 -2.57 -7.48 -6.50
CA LEU A 106 -2.54 -6.82 -7.80
C LEU A 106 -1.12 -6.45 -8.22
N LEU A 107 -0.31 -5.90 -7.31
CA LEU A 107 1.08 -5.56 -7.59
C LEU A 107 1.90 -6.81 -7.92
N ALA A 108 1.74 -7.89 -7.15
CA ALA A 108 2.41 -9.15 -7.39
C ALA A 108 2.00 -9.78 -8.74
N GLN A 109 0.76 -9.61 -9.19
CA GLN A 109 0.33 -10.16 -10.48
C GLN A 109 0.81 -9.35 -11.68
N ASN A 110 0.83 -8.02 -11.56
CA ASN A 110 1.02 -7.13 -12.70
C ASN A 110 2.45 -6.60 -12.84
N ASN A 111 3.34 -6.94 -11.89
CA ASN A 111 4.71 -6.43 -11.87
C ASN A 111 5.73 -7.55 -11.63
N THR A 112 6.95 -7.30 -12.10
CA THR A 112 8.13 -8.09 -11.75
C THR A 112 8.87 -7.42 -10.59
N PHE A 113 9.45 -8.19 -9.69
CA PHE A 113 10.22 -7.66 -8.56
C PHE A 113 11.59 -8.27 -8.48
N ASN A 114 12.60 -7.43 -8.28
CA ASN A 114 13.91 -7.89 -7.84
C ASN A 114 13.86 -8.16 -6.34
N GLY A 115 14.22 -9.38 -5.93
CA GLY A 115 14.18 -9.82 -4.55
C GLY A 115 15.02 -8.98 -3.60
N GLU A 116 16.22 -8.54 -4.03
CA GLU A 116 17.11 -7.74 -3.18
C GLU A 116 16.54 -6.34 -2.94
N ILE A 117 15.96 -5.72 -3.96
CA ILE A 117 15.33 -4.40 -3.85
C ILE A 117 14.11 -4.47 -2.93
N LEU A 118 13.23 -5.45 -3.14
CA LEU A 118 12.04 -5.62 -2.31
C LEU A 118 12.39 -6.00 -0.86
N SER A 119 13.40 -6.86 -0.66
CA SER A 119 13.93 -7.18 0.66
C SER A 119 14.46 -5.94 1.38
N THR A 120 15.16 -5.06 0.66
CA THR A 120 15.68 -3.79 1.21
C THR A 120 14.55 -2.87 1.65
N ALA A 121 13.49 -2.74 0.83
CA ALA A 121 12.31 -1.97 1.17
C ALA A 121 11.62 -2.50 2.44
N ILE A 122 11.36 -3.81 2.49
CA ILE A 122 10.74 -4.47 3.66
C ILE A 122 11.60 -4.27 4.91
N SER A 123 12.91 -4.53 4.83
CA SER A 123 13.82 -4.37 5.96
C SER A 123 13.83 -2.94 6.49
N ALA A 124 13.94 -1.94 5.60
CA ALA A 124 13.94 -0.53 5.96
C ALA A 124 12.63 -0.12 6.66
N THR A 125 11.47 -0.53 6.14
CA THR A 125 10.16 -0.21 6.73
C THR A 125 9.98 -0.85 8.11
N PHE A 126 10.31 -2.14 8.25
CA PHE A 126 10.17 -2.86 9.52
C PHE A 126 11.12 -2.30 10.59
N HIS A 127 12.37 -2.01 10.21
CA HIS A 127 13.34 -1.38 11.09
C HIS A 127 12.88 0.01 11.55
N ASN A 128 12.45 0.89 10.62
CA ASN A 128 11.96 2.22 10.95
C ASN A 128 10.79 2.19 11.93
N ARG A 129 9.89 1.21 11.78
CA ARG A 129 8.70 1.06 12.61
C ARG A 129 8.91 0.17 13.84
N SER A 130 10.16 -0.25 14.10
CA SER A 130 10.57 -1.10 15.23
C SER A 130 9.73 -2.37 15.35
N THR A 131 9.47 -3.03 14.22
CA THR A 131 8.71 -4.27 14.15
C THR A 131 9.61 -5.39 13.63
N ILE A 132 9.56 -6.56 14.27
CA ILE A 132 10.36 -7.71 13.88
C ILE A 132 9.78 -8.31 12.59
N ILE A 133 10.65 -8.67 11.65
CA ILE A 133 10.25 -9.38 10.43
C ILE A 133 9.88 -10.82 10.81
N PRO A 134 8.70 -11.33 10.43
CA PRO A 134 8.26 -12.68 10.80
C PRO A 134 9.20 -13.77 10.28
N ASP A 135 9.53 -14.73 11.15
CA ASP A 135 10.23 -15.97 10.82
C ASP A 135 9.27 -17.16 10.60
N ASN A 136 7.97 -16.90 10.71
CA ASN A 136 6.89 -17.85 10.46
C ASN A 136 5.72 -17.14 9.76
N ILE A 137 4.72 -17.92 9.33
CA ILE A 137 3.53 -17.37 8.66
C ILE A 137 2.79 -16.43 9.64
N PRO A 138 2.59 -15.14 9.30
CA PRO A 138 1.82 -14.21 10.12
C PRO A 138 0.39 -14.68 10.35
N LEU A 139 -0.18 -14.35 11.52
CA LEU A 139 -1.58 -14.68 11.87
C LEU A 139 -2.58 -14.30 10.78
N ALA A 140 -2.36 -13.15 10.14
CA ALA A 140 -3.23 -12.62 9.11
C ALA A 140 -3.22 -13.42 7.78
N PHE A 141 -2.31 -14.39 7.65
CA PHE A 141 -2.21 -15.32 6.53
C PHE A 141 -2.62 -16.76 6.88
N LEU A 142 -3.04 -17.02 8.13
CA LEU A 142 -3.53 -18.34 8.55
C LEU A 142 -4.99 -18.56 8.15
N GLN A 143 -5.36 -19.82 7.98
CA GLN A 143 -6.70 -20.23 7.58
C GLN A 143 -7.80 -19.65 8.47
N ASP A 144 -7.59 -19.68 9.78
CA ASP A 144 -8.53 -19.13 10.75
C ASP A 144 -8.82 -17.64 10.53
N PHE A 145 -7.87 -16.89 9.95
CA PHE A 145 -8.07 -15.47 9.66
C PHE A 145 -8.90 -15.25 8.39
N TYR A 146 -8.55 -15.89 7.27
CA TYR A 146 -9.23 -15.62 6.00
C TYR A 146 -10.54 -16.41 5.83
N GLN A 147 -10.81 -17.39 6.70
CA GLN A 147 -12.11 -18.07 6.82
C GLN A 147 -13.00 -17.48 7.93
N ASP A 148 -12.49 -16.54 8.73
CA ASP A 148 -13.29 -15.86 9.73
C ASP A 148 -14.45 -15.09 9.07
N LYS A 149 -15.64 -15.20 9.69
CA LYS A 149 -16.87 -14.63 9.16
C LYS A 149 -16.81 -13.11 9.05
N GLU A 150 -16.18 -12.43 10.00
CA GLU A 150 -16.05 -10.97 9.95
C GLU A 150 -15.10 -10.54 8.84
N LYS A 151 -13.96 -11.23 8.66
CA LYS A 151 -13.00 -10.93 7.58
C LYS A 151 -13.61 -11.20 6.20
N LEU A 152 -14.35 -12.29 6.04
CA LEU A 152 -15.06 -12.59 4.79
C LEU A 152 -16.11 -11.53 4.45
N ASN A 153 -16.83 -11.01 5.45
CA ASN A 153 -17.79 -9.93 5.24
C ASN A 153 -17.09 -8.62 4.83
N LEU A 154 -15.97 -8.28 5.48
CA LEU A 154 -15.15 -7.12 5.10
C LEU A 154 -14.63 -7.26 3.67
N TRP A 155 -14.19 -8.47 3.29
CA TRP A 155 -13.69 -8.76 1.94
C TRP A 155 -14.78 -8.56 0.88
N LYS A 156 -15.95 -9.16 1.07
CA LYS A 156 -17.09 -9.01 0.15
C LYS A 156 -17.48 -7.54 -0.01
N ALA A 157 -17.65 -6.83 1.11
CA ALA A 157 -17.99 -5.42 1.10
C ALA A 157 -16.93 -4.56 0.39
N PHE A 158 -15.65 -4.90 0.54
CA PHE A 158 -14.56 -4.23 -0.17
C PHE A 158 -14.64 -4.44 -1.69
N LEU A 159 -14.84 -5.67 -2.15
CA LEU A 159 -14.94 -5.99 -3.57
C LEU A 159 -16.16 -5.30 -4.21
N GLU A 160 -17.32 -5.37 -3.56
CA GLU A 160 -18.56 -4.73 -4.02
C GLU A 160 -18.40 -3.21 -4.11
N LYS A 161 -17.91 -2.57 -3.04
CA LYS A 161 -17.73 -1.11 -3.01
C LYS A 161 -16.71 -0.61 -4.04
N SER A 162 -15.74 -1.45 -4.39
CA SER A 162 -14.69 -1.11 -5.35
C SER A 162 -15.03 -1.55 -6.78
N ASN A 163 -16.21 -2.15 -7.00
CA ASN A 163 -16.65 -2.69 -8.29
C ASN A 163 -15.62 -3.66 -8.93
N LEU A 164 -15.04 -4.53 -8.09
CA LEU A 164 -14.00 -5.47 -8.50
C LEU A 164 -14.61 -6.84 -8.84
N VAL A 165 -13.94 -7.57 -9.74
CA VAL A 165 -14.28 -8.97 -10.03
C VAL A 165 -14.13 -9.79 -8.76
N TYR A 166 -15.08 -10.69 -8.53
CA TYR A 166 -15.03 -11.59 -7.38
C TYR A 166 -13.78 -12.47 -7.43
N ILE A 167 -13.09 -12.54 -6.31
CA ILE A 167 -11.96 -13.44 -6.08
C ILE A 167 -11.98 -13.87 -4.61
N ASP A 168 -11.65 -15.14 -4.36
CA ASP A 168 -11.67 -15.67 -3.01
C ASP A 168 -10.54 -15.07 -2.16
N PHE A 169 -10.85 -14.73 -0.92
CA PHE A 169 -9.85 -14.16 -0.01
C PHE A 169 -8.71 -15.16 0.28
N ASP A 170 -9.03 -16.45 0.26
CA ASP A 170 -8.06 -17.55 0.33
C ASP A 170 -7.07 -17.51 -0.84
N GLN A 171 -7.56 -17.39 -2.09
CA GLN A 171 -6.70 -17.33 -3.28
C GLN A 171 -5.72 -16.14 -3.23
N VAL A 172 -6.21 -14.98 -2.78
CA VAL A 172 -5.38 -13.79 -2.56
C VAL A 172 -4.31 -14.08 -1.51
N THR A 173 -4.70 -14.66 -0.38
CA THR A 173 -3.79 -14.97 0.72
C THR A 173 -2.73 -15.98 0.33
N GLN A 174 -3.09 -17.03 -0.42
CA GLN A 174 -2.15 -18.03 -0.93
C GLN A 174 -1.09 -17.41 -1.84
N LEU A 175 -1.47 -16.48 -2.73
CA LEU A 175 -0.51 -15.74 -3.55
C LEU A 175 0.42 -14.89 -2.70
N LEU A 176 -0.12 -14.17 -1.71
CA LEU A 176 0.65 -13.33 -0.80
C LEU A 176 1.66 -14.16 0.01
N VAL A 177 1.27 -15.33 0.50
CA VAL A 177 2.19 -16.25 1.20
C VAL A 177 3.32 -16.68 0.27
N LYS A 178 3.01 -17.09 -0.96
CA LYS A 178 4.01 -17.49 -1.97
C LYS A 178 4.97 -16.35 -2.34
N PHE A 179 4.45 -15.13 -2.37
CA PHE A 179 5.21 -13.93 -2.73
C PHE A 179 6.08 -13.43 -1.58
N LEU A 180 5.51 -13.25 -0.38
CA LEU A 180 6.15 -12.54 0.75
C LEU A 180 6.94 -13.47 1.68
N MET A 181 6.51 -14.72 1.89
CA MET A 181 7.15 -15.57 2.90
C MET A 181 8.60 -15.95 2.55
N PRO A 182 8.98 -16.28 1.30
CA PRO A 182 10.38 -16.54 0.97
C PRO A 182 11.31 -15.37 1.31
N LEU A 183 10.87 -14.13 1.06
CA LEU A 183 11.57 -12.91 1.44
C LEU A 183 11.65 -12.77 2.96
N SER A 184 10.53 -12.94 3.67
CA SER A 184 10.45 -12.79 5.13
C SER A 184 11.36 -13.77 5.86
N LEU A 185 11.36 -15.04 5.44
CA LEU A 185 12.21 -16.10 6.00
C LEU A 185 13.70 -15.86 5.74
N ALA A 186 14.06 -15.38 4.54
CA ALA A 186 15.45 -15.04 4.24
C ALA A 186 15.91 -13.85 5.10
N LEU A 187 15.09 -12.81 5.21
CA LEU A 187 15.37 -11.62 6.00
C LEU A 187 15.48 -11.91 7.50
N SER A 188 14.56 -12.70 8.07
CA SER A 188 14.62 -13.08 9.50
C SER A 188 15.85 -13.92 9.82
N ALA A 189 16.34 -14.71 8.86
CA ALA A 189 17.59 -15.46 8.95
C ALA A 189 18.86 -14.64 8.59
N ASN A 190 18.73 -13.33 8.35
CA ASN A 190 19.82 -12.46 7.88
C ASN A 190 20.53 -12.98 6.61
N LYS A 191 19.79 -13.58 5.69
CA LYS A 191 20.29 -14.10 4.41
C LYS A 191 19.87 -13.19 3.25
N PRO A 192 20.72 -13.01 2.23
CA PRO A 192 20.32 -12.30 1.01
C PRO A 192 19.25 -13.10 0.26
N PHE A 193 18.33 -12.39 -0.41
CA PHE A 193 17.31 -12.99 -1.25
C PHE A 193 17.45 -12.47 -2.68
N ARG A 194 18.03 -13.29 -3.57
CA ARG A 194 18.48 -12.87 -4.91
C ARG A 194 17.63 -13.41 -6.06
N LEU A 195 16.41 -13.84 -5.77
CA LEU A 195 15.47 -14.32 -6.79
C LEU A 195 14.72 -13.14 -7.42
N ASN A 196 14.15 -13.36 -8.60
CA ASN A 196 13.25 -12.41 -9.24
C ASN A 196 11.83 -12.97 -9.27
N TRP A 197 10.85 -12.11 -9.01
CA TRP A 197 9.45 -12.45 -9.14
C TRP A 197 8.98 -12.16 -10.56
N SER A 198 8.34 -13.14 -11.18
CA SER A 198 7.76 -13.02 -12.53
C SER A 198 6.23 -13.03 -12.51
N SER A 199 5.64 -12.64 -13.64
CA SER A 199 4.20 -12.70 -13.91
C SER A 199 3.61 -14.10 -13.80
N ASN A 200 4.43 -15.16 -13.80
CA ASN A 200 3.98 -16.54 -13.54
C ASN A 200 3.74 -16.82 -12.04
N ALA A 201 3.72 -15.77 -11.23
CA ALA A 201 3.52 -15.83 -9.79
C ALA A 201 4.56 -16.72 -9.08
N GLN A 202 5.83 -16.64 -9.48
CA GLN A 202 6.92 -17.46 -8.95
C GLN A 202 8.24 -16.68 -8.87
N TRP A 203 8.99 -16.99 -7.81
CA TRP A 203 10.39 -16.62 -7.65
C TRP A 203 11.28 -17.58 -8.48
N HIS A 204 12.23 -17.02 -9.22
CA HIS A 204 13.19 -17.75 -10.05
C HIS A 204 14.58 -17.13 -9.98
#